data_AF-A0A8J4TZZ6-F1
#
_entry.id   AF-A0A8J4TZZ6-F1
#
_cell.length_a   1.000
_cell.length_b   1.000
_cell.length_c   1.000
_cell.angle_alpha   90.00
_cell.angle_beta   90.00
_cell.angle_gamma   90.00
#
_symmetry.space_group_name_H-M   'P 1'
#
loop_
_entity.id
_entity.type
_entity.pdbx_description
1 polymer ?
#
loop_
_entity_poly.entity_id
_entity_poly.type
_entity_poly.pdbx_seq_one_letter_code
_entity_poly.pdbx_strand_id
1 'polypeptide(L)'
;MNVLLSFIVLAVFCTSSFAKESPPEIKVYSQNPVVYGKKNVLICHISGFYPVYMDIKLLKNGDEIPNSEQFGLEFHSDGMFHQSKKASFTPDTDNKFTCRVKHMQNEMTVVW
;
A
#
# COMPACT_ATOMS: atom_id res chain seq x y z
N MET A 1 23.32 -14.43 40.82
CA MET A 1 23.89 -14.66 39.48
C MET A 1 22.84 -14.95 38.40
N ASN A 2 21.71 -15.61 38.73
CA ASN A 2 20.69 -15.98 37.72
C ASN A 2 19.78 -14.85 37.24
N VAL A 3 19.45 -13.87 38.09
CA VAL A 3 18.49 -12.80 37.73
C VAL A 3 19.05 -11.87 36.64
N LEU A 4 20.34 -11.55 36.71
CA LEU A 4 21.03 -10.73 35.71
C LEU A 4 21.08 -11.43 34.35
N LEU A 5 21.35 -12.74 34.36
CA LEU A 5 21.30 -13.59 33.16
C LEU A 5 19.88 -13.63 32.56
N SER A 6 18.84 -13.74 33.39
CA SER A 6 17.45 -13.70 32.91
C SER A 6 17.08 -12.36 32.27
N PHE A 7 17.51 -11.22 32.83
CA PHE A 7 17.28 -9.91 32.21
C PHE A 7 18.03 -9.74 30.89
N ILE A 8 19.27 -10.24 30.80
CA ILE A 8 20.05 -10.21 29.55
C ILE A 8 19.38 -11.09 28.49
N VAL A 9 18.92 -12.30 28.85
CA VAL A 9 18.21 -13.19 27.93
C VAL A 9 16.90 -12.57 27.45
N LEU A 10 16.13 -11.94 28.34
CA LEU A 10 14.88 -11.26 27.98
C LEU A 10 15.13 -10.05 27.05
N ALA A 11 16.17 -9.26 27.34
CA ALA A 11 16.57 -8.14 26.48
C ALA A 11 17.01 -8.61 25.10
N VAL A 12 17.80 -9.69 25.02
CA VAL A 12 18.23 -10.30 23.74
C VAL A 12 17.03 -10.84 22.96
N PHE A 13 16.10 -11.55 23.60
CA PHE A 13 14.86 -12.02 22.98
C PHE A 13 13.94 -10.88 22.50
N CYS A 14 13.87 -9.76 23.24
CA CYS A 14 13.11 -8.59 22.83
C CYS A 14 13.72 -7.92 21.59
N THR A 15 15.05 -7.89 21.46
CA THR A 15 15.71 -7.28 20.28
C THR A 15 15.54 -8.11 19.01
N SER A 16 15.32 -9.42 19.10
CA SER A 16 15.11 -10.30 17.94
C SER A 16 13.69 -10.28 17.35
N SER A 17 12.71 -9.69 18.04
CA SER A 17 11.29 -9.77 17.65
C SER A 17 10.79 -8.65 16.73
N PHE A 18 11.66 -7.73 16.31
CA PHE A 18 11.27 -6.73 15.31
C PHE A 18 11.33 -7.35 13.91
N ALA A 19 10.17 -7.77 13.40
CA ALA A 19 10.04 -8.11 11.99
C ALA A 19 10.40 -6.89 11.13
N LYS A 20 11.31 -7.08 10.18
CA LYS A 20 11.87 -6.01 9.34
C LYS A 20 10.77 -5.39 8.48
N GLU A 21 10.58 -4.07 8.60
CA GLU A 21 9.68 -3.31 7.72
C GLU A 21 10.19 -3.38 6.27
N SER A 22 9.27 -3.62 5.34
CA SER A 22 9.51 -3.57 3.91
C SER A 22 8.56 -2.55 3.27
N PRO A 23 9.08 -1.46 2.67
CA PRO A 23 8.24 -0.46 2.03
C PRO A 23 7.58 -1.03 0.76
N PRO A 24 6.35 -0.61 0.43
CA PRO A 24 5.65 -1.07 -0.76
C PRO A 24 6.26 -0.54 -2.06
N GLU A 25 6.21 -1.37 -3.11
CA GLU A 25 6.25 -0.91 -4.49
C GLU A 25 4.82 -0.57 -4.94
N ILE A 26 4.64 0.59 -5.60
CA ILE A 26 3.32 1.08 -6.00
C ILE A 26 3.27 1.24 -7.52
N LYS A 27 2.27 0.62 -8.15
CA LYS A 27 1.97 0.77 -9.57
C LYS A 27 0.54 1.27 -9.73
N VAL A 28 0.37 2.31 -10.53
CA VAL A 28 -0.94 2.90 -10.82
C VAL A 28 -1.22 2.76 -12.31
N TYR A 29 -2.36 2.18 -12.66
CA TYR A 29 -2.72 1.93 -14.06
C TYR A 29 -4.24 1.84 -14.23
N SER A 30 -4.71 1.91 -15.47
CA SER A 30 -6.12 1.72 -15.79
C SER A 30 -6.39 0.27 -16.20
N GLN A 31 -7.58 -0.25 -15.85
CA GLN A 31 -7.97 -1.61 -16.20
C GLN A 31 -8.03 -1.84 -17.72
N ASN A 32 -8.51 -0.85 -18.47
CA ASN A 32 -8.59 -0.88 -19.94
C ASN A 32 -7.70 0.21 -20.55
N PRO A 33 -7.35 0.10 -21.85
CA PRO A 33 -6.69 1.19 -22.57
C PRO A 33 -7.42 2.52 -22.43
N VAL A 34 -6.65 3.61 -22.36
CA VAL A 34 -7.18 4.94 -22.10
C VAL A 34 -7.94 5.46 -23.32
N VAL A 35 -9.19 5.87 -23.09
CA VAL A 35 -9.99 6.68 -24.01
C VAL A 35 -10.54 7.83 -23.19
N TYR A 36 -10.09 9.04 -23.46
CA TYR A 36 -10.52 10.22 -22.70
C TYR A 36 -12.04 10.41 -22.78
N GLY A 37 -12.65 10.78 -21.65
CA GLY A 37 -14.11 10.93 -21.53
C GLY A 37 -14.90 9.62 -21.41
N LYS A 38 -14.27 8.45 -21.56
CA LYS A 38 -14.92 7.14 -21.38
C LYS A 38 -14.63 6.57 -19.99
N LYS A 39 -15.67 6.03 -19.33
CA LYS A 39 -15.53 5.36 -18.02
C LYS A 39 -14.47 4.25 -18.08
N ASN A 40 -13.66 4.17 -17.03
CA ASN A 40 -12.65 3.15 -16.81
C ASN A 40 -12.51 2.88 -15.30
N VAL A 41 -11.58 2.01 -14.93
CA VAL A 41 -11.26 1.69 -13.54
C VAL A 41 -9.79 2.01 -13.29
N LEU A 42 -9.54 2.88 -12.31
CA LEU A 42 -8.20 3.20 -11.83
C LEU A 42 -7.80 2.15 -10.81
N ILE A 43 -6.62 1.57 -10.95
CA ILE A 43 -6.08 0.53 -10.09
C ILE A 43 -4.77 1.02 -9.49
N CYS A 44 -4.66 0.95 -8.17
CA CYS A 44 -3.40 1.04 -7.45
C CYS A 44 -3.04 -0.35 -6.94
N HIS A 45 -1.95 -0.91 -7.45
CA HIS A 45 -1.39 -2.18 -7.03
C HIS A 45 -0.18 -1.93 -6.13
N ILE A 46 -0.17 -2.59 -4.98
CA ILE A 46 0.83 -2.46 -3.94
C ILE A 46 1.44 -3.85 -3.71
N SER A 47 2.76 -3.97 -3.79
CA SER A 47 3.48 -5.23 -3.66
C SER A 47 4.69 -5.13 -2.74
N GLY A 48 5.17 -6.26 -2.23
CA GLY A 48 6.44 -6.34 -1.51
C GLY A 48 6.46 -5.68 -0.13
N PHE A 49 5.30 -5.48 0.50
CA PHE A 49 5.21 -4.74 1.76
C PHE A 49 5.04 -5.61 3.00
N TYR A 50 5.58 -5.14 4.12
CA TYR A 50 5.38 -5.72 5.43
C TYR A 50 5.60 -4.65 6.51
N PRO A 51 4.74 -4.52 7.55
CA PRO A 51 3.60 -5.39 7.89
C PRO A 51 2.34 -5.10 7.06
N VAL A 52 1.28 -5.89 7.27
CA VAL A 52 0.06 -5.89 6.45
C VAL A 52 -0.81 -4.63 6.52
N TYR A 53 -0.66 -3.81 7.56
CA TYR A 53 -1.54 -2.66 7.78
C TYR A 53 -1.09 -1.44 6.97
N MET A 54 -1.99 -0.88 6.15
CA MET A 54 -1.76 0.32 5.37
C MET A 54 -3.06 1.07 5.05
N ASP A 55 -2.96 2.38 4.81
CA ASP A 55 -4.04 3.21 4.26
C ASP A 55 -3.74 3.51 2.79
N ILE A 56 -4.65 3.12 1.90
CA ILE A 56 -4.54 3.33 0.46
C ILE A 56 -5.67 4.25 0.04
N LYS A 57 -5.37 5.33 -0.68
CA LYS A 57 -6.37 6.26 -1.21
C LYS A 57 -6.17 6.50 -2.69
N LEU A 58 -7.24 6.39 -3.45
CA LEU A 58 -7.30 6.86 -4.83
C LEU A 58 -7.89 8.25 -4.82
N LEU A 59 -7.17 9.21 -5.37
CA LEU A 59 -7.52 10.63 -5.30
C LEU A 59 -7.74 11.21 -6.70
N LYS A 60 -8.69 12.13 -6.81
CA LYS A 60 -8.88 13.04 -7.95
C LYS A 60 -8.62 14.46 -7.44
N ASN A 61 -7.58 15.13 -7.96
CA ASN A 61 -7.15 16.46 -7.52
C ASN A 61 -6.91 16.60 -6.02
N GLY A 62 -6.57 15.49 -5.34
CA GLY A 62 -6.36 15.45 -3.89
C GLY A 62 -7.55 14.96 -3.08
N ASP A 63 -8.76 14.92 -3.66
CA ASP A 63 -9.97 14.43 -3.00
C ASP A 63 -10.15 12.93 -3.22
N GLU A 64 -10.56 12.19 -2.18
CA GLU A 64 -10.75 10.74 -2.27
C GLU A 64 -11.92 10.39 -3.19
N ILE A 65 -11.66 9.46 -4.13
CA ILE A 65 -12.68 8.97 -5.06
C ILE A 65 -13.63 8.08 -4.27
N PRO A 66 -14.94 8.38 -4.25
CA PRO A 66 -15.91 7.61 -3.46
C PRO A 66 -16.07 6.19 -4.01
N ASN A 67 -16.55 5.28 -3.15
CA ASN A 67 -16.83 3.88 -3.49
C ASN A 67 -15.60 3.13 -4.06
N SER A 68 -14.39 3.53 -3.68
CA SER A 68 -13.18 2.76 -3.96
C SER A 68 -13.17 1.45 -3.17
N GLU A 69 -12.71 0.37 -3.78
CA GLU A 69 -12.72 -0.98 -3.22
C GLU A 69 -11.29 -1.50 -3.07
N GLN A 70 -10.94 -1.94 -1.87
CA GLN A 70 -9.66 -2.61 -1.58
C GLN A 70 -9.86 -4.13 -1.63
N PHE A 71 -8.98 -4.84 -2.34
CA PHE A 71 -9.13 -6.26 -2.64
C PHE A 71 -7.77 -6.94 -2.84
N GLY A 72 -7.80 -8.27 -2.97
CA GLY A 72 -6.61 -9.06 -3.33
C GLY A 72 -5.49 -8.98 -2.30
N LEU A 73 -5.83 -9.03 -1.01
CA LEU A 73 -4.82 -9.16 0.03
C LEU A 73 -4.25 -10.57 0.01
N GLU A 74 -2.98 -10.67 -0.36
CA GLU A 74 -2.29 -11.95 -0.54
C GLU A 74 -0.93 -11.92 0.16
N PHE A 75 -0.55 -13.05 0.76
CA PHE A 75 0.79 -13.26 1.30
C PHE A 75 1.58 -14.10 0.29
N HIS A 76 2.62 -13.52 -0.28
CA HIS A 76 3.41 -14.12 -1.34
C HIS A 76 4.53 -15.00 -0.76
N SER A 77 5.08 -15.90 -1.58
CA SER A 77 6.10 -16.87 -1.15
C SER A 77 7.43 -16.24 -0.72
N ASP A 78 7.67 -14.98 -1.09
CA ASP A 78 8.80 -14.16 -0.65
C ASP A 78 8.62 -13.61 0.78
N GLY A 79 7.50 -13.91 1.43
CA GLY A 79 7.19 -13.46 2.77
C GLY A 79 6.60 -12.05 2.85
N MET A 80 6.15 -11.49 1.71
CA MET A 80 5.61 -10.12 1.63
C MET A 80 4.12 -10.11 1.30
N PHE A 81 3.45 -9.00 1.63
CA PHE A 81 2.05 -8.78 1.29
C PHE A 81 1.91 -8.03 -0.04
N HIS A 82 0.83 -8.36 -0.74
CA HIS A 82 0.39 -7.70 -1.96
C HIS A 82 -1.09 -7.34 -1.78
N GLN A 83 -1.49 -6.17 -2.27
CA GLN A 83 -2.87 -5.70 -2.16
C GLN A 83 -3.17 -4.67 -3.24
N SER A 84 -4.44 -4.53 -3.63
CA SER A 84 -4.85 -3.53 -4.60
C SER A 84 -6.04 -2.72 -4.11
N LYS A 85 -6.15 -1.48 -4.57
CA LYS A 85 -7.36 -0.65 -4.44
C LYS A 85 -7.78 -0.16 -5.82
N LYS A 86 -9.08 -0.22 -6.11
CA LYS A 86 -9.65 0.22 -7.40
C LYS A 86 -10.78 1.23 -7.19
N ALA A 87 -10.97 2.12 -8.16
CA ALA A 87 -12.11 3.02 -8.19
C ALA A 87 -12.56 3.29 -9.63
N SER A 88 -13.85 3.55 -9.82
CA SER A 88 -14.35 4.03 -11.10
C SER A 88 -13.88 5.46 -11.34
N PHE A 89 -13.39 5.74 -12.54
CA PHE A 89 -13.01 7.09 -12.95
C PHE A 89 -13.26 7.30 -14.44
N THR A 90 -13.19 8.56 -14.86
CA THR A 90 -13.18 8.93 -16.28
C THR A 90 -11.84 9.61 -16.54
N PRO A 91 -10.95 9.03 -17.35
CA PRO A 91 -9.70 9.67 -17.71
C PRO A 91 -9.96 10.98 -18.46
N ASP A 92 -9.21 12.01 -18.12
CA ASP A 92 -9.21 13.32 -18.76
C ASP A 92 -7.86 14.00 -18.55
N THR A 93 -7.64 15.12 -19.22
CA THR A 93 -6.38 15.89 -19.17
C THR A 93 -6.35 16.95 -18.07
N ASP A 94 -7.51 17.27 -17.51
CA ASP A 94 -7.67 18.43 -16.62
C ASP A 94 -7.60 18.04 -15.15
N ASN A 95 -7.77 16.74 -14.86
CA ASN A 95 -7.77 16.18 -13.53
C ASN A 95 -6.56 15.28 -13.31
N LYS A 96 -5.95 15.45 -12.14
CA LYS A 96 -4.84 14.63 -11.67
C LYS A 96 -5.36 13.47 -10.84
N PHE A 97 -5.05 12.25 -11.25
CA PHE A 97 -5.37 11.05 -10.50
C PHE A 97 -4.11 10.51 -9.81
N THR A 98 -4.22 10.16 -8.53
CA THR A 98 -3.08 9.66 -7.76
C THR A 98 -3.46 8.53 -6.84
N CYS A 99 -2.53 7.60 -6.59
CA CYS A 99 -2.60 6.70 -5.44
C CYS A 99 -1.71 7.24 -4.32
N ARG A 100 -2.31 7.49 -3.15
CA ARG A 100 -1.58 7.79 -1.92
C ARG A 100 -1.60 6.55 -1.03
N VAL A 101 -0.43 6.16 -0.58
CA VAL A 101 -0.23 5.01 0.30
C VAL A 101 0.47 5.47 1.56
N LYS A 102 -0.14 5.22 2.71
CA LYS A 102 0.50 5.36 4.01
C LYS A 102 0.76 3.97 4.57
N HIS A 103 2.03 3.63 4.69
CA HIS A 103 2.50 2.38 5.27
C HIS A 103 3.38 2.74 6.47
N MET A 104 2.94 2.34 7.66
CA MET A 104 3.56 2.76 8.93
C MET A 104 3.65 4.30 9.04
N GLN A 105 4.84 4.87 9.18
CA GLN A 105 5.07 6.31 9.25
C GLN A 105 5.36 6.93 7.87
N ASN A 106 5.51 6.11 6.83
CA ASN A 106 5.91 6.55 5.50
C ASN A 106 4.67 6.79 4.63
N GLU A 107 4.68 7.91 3.90
CA GLU A 107 3.65 8.24 2.91
C GLU A 107 4.29 8.33 1.53
N MET A 108 3.69 7.66 0.55
CA MET A 108 4.12 7.65 -0.85
C MET A 108 2.93 8.03 -1.73
N THR A 109 3.18 8.85 -2.75
CA THR A 109 2.16 9.23 -3.73
C THR A 109 2.67 8.97 -5.13
N VAL A 110 1.91 8.20 -5.90
CA VAL A 110 2.20 7.93 -7.32
C VAL A 110 1.09 8.53 -8.17
N VAL A 111 1.47 9.28 -9.20
CA VAL A 111 0.54 9.83 -10.20
C VAL A 111 0.28 8.75 -11.24
N TRP A 112 -1.00 8.62 -11.62
CA TRP A 112 -1.42 7.76 -12.74
C TRP A 112 -0.94 8.31 -14.08
#